data_AF-A0A5B2Z5J7-F1
#
_entry.id   AF-A0A5B2Z5J7-F1
#
_cell.length_a   1.000
_cell.length_b   1.000
_cell.length_c   1.000
_cell.angle_alpha   90.00
_cell.angle_beta   90.00
_cell.angle_gamma   90.00
#
_symmetry.space_group_name_H-M   'P 1'
#
loop_
_entity.id
_entity.type
_entity.pdbx_description
1 polymer ?
#
loop_
_entity_poly.entity_id
_entity_poly.type
_entity_poly.pdbx_seq_one_letter_code
_entity_poly.pdbx_strand_id
1 'polypeptide(L)'
;MADYFEVDRVFEDIAKIFASQFAVSFYKVTNTKSPSKEEFRDLVIEFMKNIGYSLDKFPDSEEGIRFKGYCRKLLAKEIDLVKSGENKEVEKRYKYFTQYN
;
A
#
# COMPACT_ATOMS: atom_id res chain seq x y z
N MET A 1 -6.24 -17.63 19.85
CA MET A 1 -5.73 -16.35 19.32
C MET A 1 -6.85 -15.78 18.47
N ALA A 2 -7.14 -14.47 18.54
CA ALA A 2 -8.15 -13.89 17.66
C ALA A 2 -7.72 -14.08 16.20
N ASP A 3 -8.65 -14.49 15.35
CA ASP A 3 -8.45 -14.51 13.90
C ASP A 3 -8.56 -13.07 13.38
N TYR A 4 -7.61 -12.66 12.54
CA TYR A 4 -7.56 -11.33 11.93
C TYR A 4 -7.71 -11.40 10.40
N PHE A 5 -8.35 -12.46 9.91
CA PHE A 5 -8.57 -12.74 8.49
C PHE A 5 -9.05 -11.53 7.66
N GLU A 6 -9.97 -10.73 8.18
CA GLU A 6 -10.48 -9.54 7.46
C GLU A 6 -9.37 -8.52 7.22
N VAL A 7 -8.42 -8.40 8.16
CA VAL A 7 -7.29 -7.48 8.07
C VAL A 7 -6.18 -8.05 7.20
N ASP A 8 -5.96 -9.36 7.22
CA ASP A 8 -5.05 -10.02 6.28
C ASP A 8 -5.42 -9.69 4.84
N ARG A 9 -6.72 -9.82 4.52
CA ARG A 9 -7.25 -9.46 3.20
C ARG A 9 -7.04 -7.99 2.84
N VAL A 10 -7.19 -7.07 3.80
CA VAL A 10 -6.92 -5.65 3.57
C VAL A 10 -5.47 -5.43 3.15
N PHE A 11 -4.52 -6.08 3.85
CA PHE A 11 -3.10 -5.91 3.56
C PHE A 11 -2.70 -6.59 2.25
N GLU A 12 -3.19 -7.80 1.94
CA GLU A 12 -2.93 -8.48 0.67
C GLU A 12 -3.29 -7.62 -0.55
N ASP A 13 -4.36 -6.82 -0.46
CA ASP A 13 -4.85 -6.00 -1.56
C ASP A 13 -4.48 -4.50 -1.43
N ILE A 14 -3.79 -4.06 -0.37
CA ILE A 14 -3.59 -2.63 -0.07
C ILE A 14 -2.86 -1.88 -1.19
N ALA A 15 -1.83 -2.51 -1.78
CA ALA A 15 -1.06 -1.92 -2.86
C ALA A 15 -1.89 -1.82 -4.16
N LYS A 16 -2.72 -2.83 -4.42
CA LYS A 16 -3.52 -2.98 -5.64
C LYS A 16 -4.76 -2.09 -5.64
N ILE A 17 -5.60 -2.20 -4.61
CA ILE A 17 -6.94 -1.57 -4.58
C ILE A 17 -6.84 -0.12 -4.12
N PHE A 18 -5.97 0.18 -3.16
CA PHE A 18 -5.86 1.52 -2.60
C PHE A 18 -4.69 2.27 -3.22
N ALA A 19 -3.46 1.92 -2.85
CA ALA A 19 -2.32 2.81 -3.05
C ALA A 19 -1.98 3.10 -4.51
N SER A 20 -1.97 2.08 -5.38
CA SER A 20 -1.68 2.28 -6.81
C SER A 20 -2.75 3.07 -7.57
N GLN A 21 -4.01 3.06 -7.11
CA GLN A 21 -5.08 3.88 -7.71
C GLN A 21 -4.88 5.36 -7.37
N PHE A 22 -4.50 5.63 -6.11
CA PHE A 22 -4.18 6.98 -5.65
C PHE A 22 -2.89 7.52 -6.27
N ALA A 23 -1.85 6.70 -6.42
CA ALA A 23 -0.62 7.10 -7.12
C ALA A 23 -0.90 7.51 -8.58
N VAL A 24 -1.70 6.73 -9.32
CA VAL A 24 -2.11 7.12 -10.68
C VAL A 24 -2.90 8.42 -10.68
N SER A 25 -3.86 8.56 -9.77
CA SER A 25 -4.66 9.79 -9.66
C SER A 25 -3.78 11.00 -9.34
N PHE A 26 -2.80 10.85 -8.43
CA PHE A 26 -1.83 11.88 -8.09
C PHE A 26 -1.02 12.32 -9.31
N TYR A 27 -0.47 11.39 -10.09
CA TYR A 27 0.28 11.73 -11.28
C TYR A 27 -0.59 12.41 -12.36
N LYS A 28 -1.86 12.00 -12.48
CA LYS A 28 -2.82 12.66 -13.37
C LYS A 28 -3.09 14.11 -12.96
N VAL A 29 -3.39 14.37 -11.69
CA VAL A 29 -3.70 15.74 -11.21
C VAL A 29 -2.47 16.65 -11.20
N THR A 30 -1.26 16.09 -11.07
CA THR A 30 0.01 16.82 -11.15
C THR A 30 0.57 16.93 -12.57
N ASN A 31 -0.14 16.38 -13.57
CA ASN A 31 0.29 16.35 -14.97
C ASN A 31 1.67 15.68 -15.21
N THR A 32 2.04 14.74 -14.35
CA THR A 32 3.26 13.92 -14.48
C THR A 32 2.94 12.68 -15.31
N LYS A 33 3.49 12.57 -16.53
CA LYS A 33 3.12 11.49 -17.47
C LYS A 33 4.05 10.29 -17.47
N SER A 34 5.29 10.47 -17.03
CA SER A 34 6.32 9.44 -17.14
C SER A 34 7.19 9.41 -15.90
N PRO A 35 6.61 9.13 -14.71
CA PRO A 35 7.43 8.82 -13.55
C PRO A 35 8.28 7.60 -13.86
N SER A 36 9.47 7.52 -13.29
CA SER A 36 10.24 6.29 -13.25
C SER A 36 9.51 5.22 -12.44
N LYS A 37 9.96 3.96 -12.58
CA LYS A 37 9.43 2.84 -11.77
C LYS A 37 9.62 3.07 -10.28
N GLU A 38 10.77 3.61 -9.90
CA GLU A 38 11.11 3.85 -8.50
C GLU A 38 10.22 4.94 -7.90
N GLU A 39 10.07 6.09 -8.58
CA GLU A 39 9.15 7.15 -8.16
C GLU A 39 7.71 6.64 -8.00
N PHE A 40 7.24 5.80 -8.93
CA PHE A 40 5.90 5.22 -8.84
C PHE A 40 5.76 4.29 -7.63
N ARG A 41 6.75 3.43 -7.37
CA ARG A 41 6.76 2.53 -6.21
C ARG A 41 6.80 3.30 -4.90
N ASP A 42 7.64 4.33 -4.82
CA ASP A 42 7.77 5.16 -3.63
C ASP A 42 6.46 5.86 -3.29
N LEU A 43 5.80 6.44 -4.29
CA LEU A 43 4.49 7.07 -4.09
C LEU A 43 3.41 6.06 -3.68
N VAL A 44 3.42 4.85 -4.25
CA VAL A 44 2.54 3.76 -3.80
C VAL A 44 2.80 3.44 -2.33
N ILE A 45 4.06 3.32 -1.91
CA ILE A 45 4.44 3.06 -0.52
C ILE A 45 3.98 4.18 0.40
N GLU A 46 4.10 5.45 -0.01
CA GLU A 46 3.57 6.59 0.74
C GLU A 46 2.06 6.48 0.98
N PHE A 47 1.29 6.14 -0.07
CA PHE A 47 -0.15 5.90 0.11
C PHE A 47 -0.42 4.70 1.01
N MET A 48 0.31 3.59 0.91
CA MET A 48 0.14 2.44 1.81
C MET A 48 0.33 2.83 3.28
N LYS A 49 1.30 3.69 3.59
CA LYS A 49 1.59 4.16 4.96
C LYS A 49 0.44 4.95 5.58
N ASN A 50 -0.48 5.51 4.79
CA ASN A 50 -1.67 6.20 5.31
C ASN A 50 -2.59 5.29 6.14
N ILE A 51 -2.48 3.96 6.03
CA ILE A 51 -3.22 3.06 6.91
C ILE A 51 -2.85 3.23 8.40
N GLY A 52 -1.69 3.83 8.69
CA GLY A 52 -1.27 4.20 10.05
C GLY A 52 -2.33 5.02 10.78
N TYR A 53 -2.94 6.01 10.12
CA TYR A 53 -4.02 6.82 10.70
C TYR A 53 -5.24 5.99 11.13
N SER A 54 -5.54 4.91 10.39
CA SER A 54 -6.62 3.99 10.76
C SER A 54 -6.23 3.11 11.95
N LEU A 55 -4.96 2.69 12.02
CA LEU A 55 -4.45 1.90 13.14
C LEU A 55 -4.44 2.70 14.45
N ASP A 56 -4.24 4.02 14.40
CA ASP A 56 -4.26 4.88 15.58
C ASP A 56 -5.65 4.99 16.25
N LYS A 57 -6.72 4.56 15.57
CA LYS A 57 -8.07 4.48 16.18
C LYS A 57 -8.24 3.29 17.12
N PHE A 58 -7.33 2.31 17.09
CA PHE A 58 -7.38 1.15 17.98
C PHE A 58 -6.78 1.49 19.35
N PRO A 59 -7.38 0.99 20.44
CA PRO A 59 -6.97 1.34 21.80
C PRO A 59 -5.54 0.91 22.10
N ASP A 60 -4.93 1.54 23.11
CA ASP A 60 -3.63 1.15 23.69
C ASP A 60 -3.77 0.07 24.77
N SER A 61 -4.80 -0.77 24.70
CA SER A 61 -4.87 -2.00 25.52
C SER A 61 -3.84 -3.02 25.05
N GLU A 62 -3.59 -4.06 25.85
CA GLU A 62 -2.67 -5.14 25.48
C GLU A 62 -3.07 -5.80 24.15
N GLU A 63 -4.36 -6.07 23.94
CA GLU A 63 -4.92 -6.58 22.69
C GLU A 63 -4.76 -5.59 21.54
N GLY A 64 -5.02 -4.30 21.77
CA GLY A 64 -4.91 -3.27 20.75
C GLY A 64 -3.46 -3.06 20.29
N ILE A 65 -2.50 -3.10 21.22
CA ILE A 65 -1.07 -3.04 20.91
C ILE A 65 -0.64 -4.27 20.11
N ARG A 66 -1.07 -5.48 20.52
CA ARG A 66 -0.81 -6.73 19.78
C ARG A 66 -1.34 -6.65 18.34
N PHE A 67 -2.58 -6.21 18.17
CA PHE A 67 -3.21 -6.05 16.86
C PHE A 67 -2.48 -5.01 15.99
N LYS A 68 -2.18 -3.82 16.52
CA LYS A 68 -1.40 -2.79 15.80
C LYS A 68 -0.03 -3.32 15.38
N GLY A 69 0.63 -4.10 16.25
CA GLY A 69 1.89 -4.77 15.95
C GLY A 69 1.76 -5.77 14.79
N TYR A 70 0.68 -6.55 14.76
CA TYR A 70 0.38 -7.49 13.68
C TYR A 70 0.21 -6.76 12.33
N CYS A 71 -0.64 -5.72 12.29
CA CYS A 71 -0.87 -4.91 11.09
C CYS A 71 0.43 -4.28 10.54
N ARG A 72 1.31 -3.79 11.43
CA ARG A 72 2.61 -3.22 11.02
C ARG A 72 3.52 -4.25 10.35
N LYS A 73 3.48 -5.51 10.79
CA LYS A 73 4.24 -6.60 10.15
C LYS A 73 3.70 -6.91 8.75
N LEU A 74 2.37 -6.96 8.60
CA LEU A 74 1.74 -7.14 7.29
C LEU A 74 2.08 -5.99 6.34
N LEU A 75 1.96 -4.74 6.81
CA LEU A 75 2.32 -3.56 6.03
C LEU A 75 3.78 -3.60 5.56
N ALA A 76 4.72 -3.95 6.45
CA ALA A 76 6.13 -4.02 6.13
C ALA A 76 6.41 -5.06 5.02
N LYS A 77 5.82 -6.25 5.14
CA LYS A 77 5.92 -7.31 4.12
C LYS A 77 5.42 -6.81 2.75
N GLU A 78 4.25 -6.18 2.70
CA GLU A 78 3.69 -5.69 1.44
C GLU A 78 4.50 -4.53 0.85
N ILE A 79 5.05 -3.65 1.69
CA ILE A 79 5.97 -2.58 1.26
C ILE A 79 7.23 -3.18 0.63
N ASP A 80 7.81 -4.22 1.23
CA ASP A 80 9.01 -4.87 0.70
C ASP A 80 8.74 -5.48 -0.68
N LEU A 81 7.58 -6.11 -0.89
CA LEU A 81 7.16 -6.63 -2.20
C LEU A 81 7.02 -5.52 -3.25
N VAL A 82 6.47 -4.35 -2.88
CA VAL A 82 6.39 -3.20 -3.80
C VAL A 82 7.78 -2.65 -4.10
N LYS A 83 8.61 -2.49 -3.07
CA LYS A 83 9.96 -1.92 -3.19
C LYS A 83 10.87 -2.80 -4.06
N SER A 84 10.85 -4.12 -3.86
CA SER A 84 11.63 -5.07 -4.66
C SER A 84 11.10 -5.26 -6.07
N GLY A 85 9.88 -4.79 -6.35
CA GLY A 85 9.21 -4.98 -7.65
C GLY A 85 8.57 -6.36 -7.82
N GLU A 86 8.38 -7.10 -6.73
CA GLU A 86 7.72 -8.42 -6.72
C GLU A 86 6.19 -8.31 -6.67
N ASN A 87 5.64 -7.14 -6.34
CA ASN A 87 4.20 -6.89 -6.44
C ASN A 87 3.76 -6.70 -7.92
N LYS A 88 3.39 -7.82 -8.56
CA LYS A 88 2.99 -7.86 -9.98
C LYS A 88 1.85 -6.91 -10.35
N GLU A 89 0.93 -6.65 -9.42
CA GLU A 89 -0.22 -5.78 -9.67
C GLU A 89 0.20 -4.31 -9.74
N VAL A 90 1.14 -3.89 -8.87
CA VAL A 90 1.75 -2.55 -8.94
C VAL A 90 2.54 -2.38 -10.23
N GLU A 91 3.37 -3.36 -10.60
CA GLU A 91 4.16 -3.30 -11.84
C GLU A 91 3.28 -3.24 -13.09
N LYS A 92 2.20 -4.03 -13.11
CA LYS A 92 1.19 -3.99 -14.18
C LYS A 92 0.52 -2.62 -14.25
N ARG A 93 0.18 -2.02 -13.09
CA ARG A 93 -0.44 -0.70 -13.03
C ARG A 93 0.47 0.40 -13.54
N TYR A 94 1.75 0.38 -13.16
CA TYR A 94 2.77 1.30 -13.68
C TYR A 94 2.87 1.23 -15.20
N LYS A 95 2.96 0.00 -15.75
CA LYS A 95 3.01 -0.22 -17.20
C LYS A 95 1.76 0.34 -17.89
N TYR A 96 0.58 0.09 -17.33
CA TYR A 96 -0.67 0.60 -17.89
C TYR A 96 -0.74 2.14 -17.87
N PHE A 97 -0.28 2.74 -16.78
CA PHE A 97 -0.25 4.19 -16.63
C PHE A 97 0.70 4.85 -17.64
N THR A 98 1.92 4.33 -17.79
CA THR A 98 2.96 4.96 -18.62
C THR A 98 2.84 4.67 -20.11
N GLN A 99 2.16 3.59 -20.51
CA GLN A 99 2.09 3.15 -21.92
C GLN A 99 0.71 3.31 -22.56
N TYR A 100 -0.36 3.42 -21.77
CA TYR A 100 -1.74 3.39 -22.28
C TYR A 100 -2.63 4.52 -21.75
N ASN A 101 -2.14 5.40 -20.88
CA ASN A 101 -2.86 6.63 -20.48
C ASN A 101 -2.27 7.87 -21.14
#